data_AF-A0A2E9F8E0-F1
#
_entry.id   AF-A0A2E9F8E0-F1
#
_cell.length_a   1.000
_cell.length_b   1.000
_cell.length_c   1.000
_cell.angle_alpha   90.00
_cell.angle_beta   90.00
_cell.angle_gamma   90.00
#
_symmetry.space_group_name_H-M   'P 1'
#
loop_
_entity.id
_entity.type
_entity.pdbx_description
1 polymer ?
#
loop_
_entity_poly.entity_id
_entity_poly.type
_entity_poly.pdbx_seq_one_letter_code
_entity_poly.pdbx_strand_id
1 'polypeptide(L)'
;MAVDANGRFDLETAKTYAKILSGFDLMWYEEAGDPLDFELQRELCQYYDGAMATGENLFSLQDARNLIRYAGLRPEKDFLQFDCALSYGLVEYLRILEMLKAHHWSLQRLIPHGGHQLSSHICAGLGLGGNEAYPEVFTPFGNFPDNYVVEDGYIQLTETPGIGFENISELYQLMRGLT
;
A
#
# COMPACT_ATOMS: atom_id res chain seq x y z
N MET A 1 -8.99 -9.93 7.70
CA MET A 1 -9.15 -8.61 8.36
C MET A 1 -7.77 -8.04 8.58
N ALA A 2 -7.57 -6.74 8.33
CA ALA A 2 -6.35 -6.00 8.62
C ALA A 2 -6.65 -4.89 9.63
N VAL A 3 -5.64 -4.41 10.34
CA VAL A 3 -5.77 -3.29 11.29
C VAL A 3 -4.63 -2.30 11.09
N ASP A 4 -4.94 -1.02 11.23
CA ASP A 4 -4.02 0.09 10.98
C ASP A 4 -3.99 1.03 12.19
N ALA A 5 -2.78 1.46 12.58
CA ALA A 5 -2.50 2.36 13.68
C ALA A 5 -1.99 3.75 13.25
N ASN A 6 -1.84 3.99 11.94
CA ASN A 6 -1.45 5.27 11.32
C ASN A 6 -0.23 5.93 11.99
N GLY A 7 0.80 5.12 12.23
CA GLY A 7 2.09 5.51 12.78
C GLY A 7 2.05 6.09 14.19
N ARG A 8 0.99 5.82 14.95
CA ARG A 8 0.69 6.61 16.15
C ARG A 8 1.46 6.19 17.40
N PHE A 9 1.90 4.95 17.49
CA PHE A 9 2.37 4.37 18.74
C PHE A 9 3.87 4.57 18.97
N ASP A 10 4.23 4.70 20.24
CA ASP A 10 5.59 4.39 20.69
C ASP A 10 5.80 2.86 20.79
N LEU A 11 7.04 2.43 21.01
CA LEU A 11 7.38 1.00 21.03
C LEU A 11 6.61 0.21 22.10
N GLU A 12 6.41 0.78 23.29
CA GLU A 12 5.70 0.09 24.37
C GLU A 12 4.21 -0.09 24.06
N THR A 13 3.58 0.94 23.50
CA THR A 13 2.19 0.87 23.05
C THR A 13 2.05 -0.11 21.87
N ALA A 14 2.95 -0.05 20.89
CA ALA A 14 2.97 -0.97 19.76
C ALA A 14 3.10 -2.44 20.21
N LYS A 15 3.99 -2.74 21.17
CA LYS A 15 4.13 -4.08 21.77
C LYS A 15 2.87 -4.52 22.54
N THR A 16 2.24 -3.58 23.25
CA THR A 16 0.98 -3.85 23.97
C THR A 16 -0.12 -4.26 23.00
N TYR A 17 -0.29 -3.52 21.89
CA TYR A 17 -1.22 -3.88 20.83
C TYR A 17 -0.83 -5.19 20.15
N ALA A 18 0.43 -5.39 19.78
CA ALA A 18 0.91 -6.63 19.18
C ALA A 18 0.53 -7.86 20.01
N LYS A 19 0.68 -7.80 21.34
CA LYS A 19 0.27 -8.90 22.23
C LYS A 19 -1.22 -9.21 22.15
N ILE A 20 -2.06 -8.17 22.06
CA ILE A 20 -3.52 -8.32 21.93
C ILE A 20 -3.85 -8.88 20.54
N LEU A 21 -3.26 -8.30 19.50
CA LEU A 21 -3.48 -8.64 18.10
C LEU A 21 -3.00 -10.06 17.76
N SER A 22 -2.01 -10.61 18.47
CA SER A 22 -1.58 -12.01 18.34
C SER A 22 -2.67 -13.04 18.66
N GLY A 23 -3.77 -12.63 19.30
CA GLY A 23 -4.94 -13.47 19.53
C GLY A 23 -5.87 -13.60 18.32
N PHE A 24 -5.60 -12.90 17.21
CA PHE A 24 -6.46 -12.84 16.04
C PHE A 24 -5.73 -13.29 14.77
N ASP A 25 -6.48 -13.87 13.83
CA ASP A 25 -5.97 -14.24 12.49
C ASP A 25 -6.07 -13.02 11.55
N LEU A 26 -5.11 -12.11 11.68
CA LEU A 26 -5.05 -10.87 10.91
C LEU A 26 -4.23 -11.06 9.64
N MET A 27 -4.65 -10.40 8.57
CA MET A 27 -3.89 -10.30 7.33
C MET A 27 -2.60 -9.52 7.55
N TRP A 28 -2.67 -8.39 8.29
CA TRP A 28 -1.52 -7.66 8.78
C TRP A 28 -1.86 -6.74 9.96
N TYR A 29 -0.82 -6.27 10.65
CA TYR A 29 -0.82 -5.11 11.54
C TYR A 29 -0.02 -3.97 10.89
N GLU A 30 -0.70 -2.88 10.57
CA GLU A 30 -0.19 -1.78 9.76
C GLU A 30 0.26 -0.58 10.58
N GLU A 31 1.36 0.01 10.10
CA GLU A 31 1.96 1.28 10.53
C GLU A 31 1.85 1.52 12.04
N ALA A 32 2.46 0.62 12.83
CA ALA A 32 2.35 0.66 14.28
C ALA A 32 2.87 1.97 14.89
N GLY A 33 4.08 2.38 14.49
CA GLY A 33 4.75 3.59 14.95
C GLY A 33 5.21 4.46 13.80
N ASP A 34 5.90 5.57 14.13
CA ASP A 34 6.31 6.58 13.15
C ASP A 34 6.97 5.94 11.91
N PRO A 35 6.60 6.34 10.68
CA PRO A 35 7.08 5.73 9.45
C PRO A 35 8.61 5.81 9.28
N LEU A 36 9.28 6.72 9.99
CA LEU A 36 10.74 6.91 9.96
C LEU A 36 11.46 6.30 11.18
N ASP A 37 10.73 5.78 12.18
CA ASP A 37 11.31 5.03 13.29
C ASP A 37 11.51 3.55 12.90
N PHE A 38 12.52 3.33 12.05
CA PHE A 38 12.87 1.98 11.60
C PHE A 38 13.37 1.08 12.74
N GLU A 39 13.89 1.65 13.82
CA GLU A 39 14.30 0.86 14.98
C GLU A 39 13.08 0.29 15.71
N LEU A 40 12.05 1.10 15.93
CA LEU A 40 10.77 0.63 16.48
C LEU A 40 10.19 -0.51 15.62
N GLN A 41 10.11 -0.33 14.31
CA GLN A 41 9.59 -1.36 13.41
C GLN A 41 10.42 -2.66 13.51
N ARG A 42 11.75 -2.55 13.57
CA ARG A 42 12.65 -3.70 13.71
C ARG A 42 12.43 -4.44 15.02
N GLU A 43 12.33 -3.72 16.13
CA GLU A 43 12.04 -4.29 17.44
C GLU A 43 10.67 -4.98 17.47
N LEU A 44 9.68 -4.39 16.81
CA LEU A 44 8.35 -4.98 16.72
C LEU A 44 8.33 -6.24 15.83
N CYS A 45 9.09 -6.29 14.75
CA CYS A 45 9.24 -7.48 13.88
C CYS A 45 9.77 -8.70 14.64
N GLN A 46 10.58 -8.48 15.68
CA GLN A 46 11.11 -9.51 16.56
C GLN A 46 10.10 -9.97 17.64
N TYR A 47 9.10 -9.14 17.93
CA TYR A 47 8.12 -9.38 18.99
C TYR A 47 6.78 -9.92 18.46
N TYR A 48 6.36 -9.49 17.27
CA TYR A 48 5.08 -9.85 16.66
C TYR A 48 5.26 -10.84 15.52
N ASP A 49 4.74 -12.06 15.68
CA ASP A 49 4.88 -13.14 14.69
C ASP A 49 3.98 -12.97 13.47
N GLY A 50 2.86 -12.25 13.59
CA GLY A 50 1.95 -11.97 12.47
C GLY A 50 2.58 -11.05 11.42
N ALA A 51 2.00 -10.98 10.23
CA ALA A 51 2.47 -10.09 9.18
C ALA A 51 2.24 -8.62 9.56
N MET A 52 3.13 -7.74 9.08
CA MET A 52 3.00 -6.29 9.25
C MET A 52 3.02 -5.58 7.90
N ALA A 53 2.51 -4.36 7.87
CA ALA A 53 2.50 -3.50 6.69
C ALA A 53 2.93 -2.07 7.05
N THR A 54 3.64 -1.40 6.15
CA THR A 54 3.98 0.04 6.28
C THR A 54 4.49 0.56 4.94
N GLY A 55 4.71 1.88 4.84
CA GLY A 55 5.40 2.52 3.74
C GLY A 55 4.58 3.55 2.96
N GLU A 56 3.30 3.72 3.27
CA GLU A 56 2.45 4.73 2.65
C GLU A 56 3.01 6.15 2.82
N ASN A 57 3.63 6.42 3.96
CA ASN A 57 4.23 7.70 4.32
C ASN A 57 5.72 7.83 3.95
N LEU A 58 6.24 6.96 3.07
CA LEU A 58 7.61 7.02 2.56
C LEU A 58 7.61 7.37 1.06
N PHE A 59 7.92 8.64 0.78
CA PHE A 59 7.63 9.25 -0.53
C PHE A 59 8.78 9.22 -1.54
N SER A 60 9.85 8.48 -1.27
CA SER A 60 11.02 8.45 -2.16
C SER A 60 11.69 7.09 -2.21
N LEU A 61 12.47 6.85 -3.28
CA LEU A 61 13.35 5.69 -3.36
C LEU A 61 14.30 5.60 -2.16
N GLN A 62 14.78 6.74 -1.68
CA GLN A 62 15.74 6.84 -0.60
C GLN A 62 15.12 6.37 0.71
N ASP A 63 13.89 6.81 1.00
CA ASP A 63 13.16 6.43 2.19
C ASP A 63 12.73 4.96 2.14
N ALA A 64 12.19 4.51 1.00
CA ALA A 64 11.89 3.10 0.77
C ALA A 64 13.13 2.23 0.99
N ARG A 65 14.30 2.64 0.49
CA ARG A 65 15.55 1.89 0.70
C ARG A 65 15.98 1.87 2.16
N ASN A 66 15.76 2.94 2.91
CA ASN A 66 16.09 2.99 4.33
C ASN A 66 15.18 2.06 5.14
N LEU A 67 13.87 2.01 4.83
CA LEU A 67 12.95 1.04 5.40
C LEU A 67 13.49 -0.39 5.23
N ILE A 68 13.82 -0.77 3.99
CA ILE A 68 14.30 -2.13 3.68
C ILE A 68 15.62 -2.46 4.38
N ARG A 69 16.49 -1.48 4.61
CA ARG A 69 17.78 -1.69 5.26
C ARG A 69 17.69 -1.81 6.78
N TYR A 70 16.79 -1.08 7.40
CA TYR A 70 16.84 -0.84 8.84
C TYR A 70 15.62 -1.35 9.61
N ALA A 71 14.46 -1.45 8.97
CA ALA A 71 13.18 -1.72 9.64
C ALA A 71 12.94 -3.19 9.99
N GLY A 72 13.80 -4.11 9.56
CA GLY A 72 13.69 -5.53 9.90
C GLY A 72 12.46 -6.24 9.35
N LEU A 73 11.75 -5.65 8.39
CA LEU A 73 10.62 -6.27 7.70
C LEU A 73 11.03 -7.59 7.03
N ARG A 74 10.11 -8.54 7.05
CA ARG A 74 10.31 -9.94 6.66
C ARG A 74 9.73 -10.18 5.26
N PRO A 75 10.58 -10.31 4.20
CA PRO A 75 10.12 -10.38 2.81
C PRO A 75 9.15 -11.54 2.52
N GLU A 76 9.21 -12.59 3.34
CA GLU A 76 8.38 -13.77 3.22
C GLU A 76 6.96 -13.59 3.74
N LYS A 77 6.61 -12.48 4.42
CA LYS A 77 5.24 -12.28 4.93
C LYS A 77 4.78 -10.83 5.12
N ASP A 78 5.68 -9.88 5.31
CA ASP A 78 5.30 -8.47 5.52
C ASP A 78 5.00 -7.77 4.19
N PHE A 79 4.23 -6.67 4.24
CA PHE A 79 3.74 -5.94 3.09
C PHE A 79 4.32 -4.52 3.03
N LEU A 80 4.44 -3.98 1.81
CA LEU A 80 4.97 -2.65 1.52
C LEU A 80 3.91 -1.82 0.80
N GLN A 81 3.66 -0.61 1.29
CA GLN A 81 2.49 0.19 0.90
C GLN A 81 2.83 1.50 0.19
N PHE A 82 4.02 1.61 -0.41
CA PHE A 82 4.44 2.79 -1.15
C PHE A 82 3.37 3.20 -2.18
N ASP A 83 2.96 4.48 -2.15
CA ASP A 83 1.99 5.06 -3.09
C ASP A 83 2.71 5.88 -4.16
N CYS A 84 2.56 5.49 -5.42
CA CYS A 84 3.19 6.21 -6.53
C CYS A 84 2.68 7.65 -6.70
N ALA A 85 1.41 7.93 -6.37
CA ALA A 85 0.82 9.25 -6.56
C ALA A 85 1.42 10.27 -5.58
N LEU A 86 1.84 9.80 -4.40
CA LEU A 86 2.51 10.60 -3.37
C LEU A 86 4.04 10.58 -3.53
N SER A 87 4.59 9.57 -4.21
CA SER A 87 6.03 9.29 -4.27
C SER A 87 6.65 9.63 -5.63
N TYR A 88 6.48 10.86 -6.10
CA TYR A 88 7.04 11.34 -7.38
C TYR A 88 6.61 10.58 -8.65
N GLY A 89 5.50 9.84 -8.60
CA GLY A 89 4.88 9.19 -9.75
C GLY A 89 5.50 7.84 -10.13
N LEU A 90 4.96 7.26 -11.20
CA LEU A 90 5.36 5.94 -11.72
C LEU A 90 6.87 5.83 -12.01
N VAL A 91 7.51 6.90 -12.49
CA VAL A 91 8.95 6.87 -12.83
C VAL A 91 9.81 6.60 -11.61
N GLU A 92 9.50 7.24 -10.48
CA GLU A 92 10.18 6.98 -9.22
C GLU A 92 9.78 5.60 -8.66
N TYR A 93 8.51 5.25 -8.79
CA TYR A 93 8.00 3.95 -8.40
C TYR A 93 8.76 2.79 -9.06
N LEU A 94 9.06 2.88 -10.36
CA LEU A 94 9.87 1.90 -11.08
C LEU A 94 11.26 1.74 -10.47
N ARG A 95 11.88 2.82 -9.97
CA ARG A 95 13.16 2.76 -9.27
C ARG A 95 13.03 2.09 -7.90
N ILE A 96 11.92 2.30 -7.20
CA ILE A 96 11.59 1.58 -5.96
C ILE A 96 11.49 0.08 -6.26
N LEU A 97 10.76 -0.32 -7.31
CA LEU A 97 10.62 -1.72 -7.70
C LEU A 97 11.97 -2.37 -8.06
N GLU A 98 12.82 -1.66 -8.80
CA GLU A 98 14.19 -2.09 -9.11
C GLU A 98 15.00 -2.35 -7.83
N MET A 99 14.93 -1.41 -6.88
CA MET A 99 15.61 -1.51 -5.60
C MET A 99 15.10 -2.69 -4.78
N LEU A 100 13.78 -2.91 -4.73
CA LEU A 100 13.17 -4.03 -4.02
C LEU A 100 13.61 -5.38 -4.59
N LYS A 101 13.68 -5.52 -5.91
CA LYS A 101 14.21 -6.72 -6.57
C LYS A 101 15.66 -6.98 -6.18
N ALA A 102 16.50 -5.94 -6.14
CA ALA A 102 17.89 -6.06 -5.70
C ALA A 102 18.02 -6.47 -4.22
N HIS A 103 17.00 -6.20 -3.40
CA HIS A 103 16.90 -6.62 -2.00
C HIS A 103 16.05 -7.90 -1.81
N HIS A 104 15.80 -8.66 -2.88
CA HIS A 104 15.08 -9.94 -2.87
C HIS A 104 13.63 -9.88 -2.37
N TRP A 105 12.98 -8.72 -2.47
CA TRP A 105 11.56 -8.59 -2.22
C TRP A 105 10.74 -9.03 -3.43
N SER A 106 9.73 -9.86 -3.18
CA SER A 106 8.73 -10.19 -4.21
C SER A 106 7.81 -8.99 -4.44
N LEU A 107 7.51 -8.69 -5.70
CA LEU A 107 6.55 -7.63 -6.03
C LEU A 107 5.13 -7.95 -5.52
N GLN A 108 4.84 -9.22 -5.26
CA GLN A 108 3.59 -9.66 -4.63
C GLN A 108 3.43 -9.20 -3.18
N ARG A 109 4.48 -8.62 -2.56
CA ARG A 109 4.40 -7.99 -1.24
C ARG A 109 3.99 -6.52 -1.28
N LEU A 110 3.84 -5.95 -2.47
CA LEU A 110 3.43 -4.56 -2.61
C LEU A 110 1.92 -4.47 -2.77
N ILE A 111 1.30 -3.70 -1.89
CA ILE A 111 -0.11 -3.32 -1.97
C ILE A 111 -0.12 -1.80 -1.79
N PRO A 112 -0.07 -1.00 -2.88
CA PRO A 112 0.02 0.44 -2.77
C PRO A 112 -1.16 1.03 -1.99
N HIS A 113 -0.85 1.98 -1.11
CA HIS A 113 -1.85 2.87 -0.51
C HIS A 113 -2.54 3.73 -1.59
N GLY A 114 -3.74 4.21 -1.28
CA GLY A 114 -4.34 5.37 -1.92
C GLY A 114 -5.54 5.06 -2.81
N GLY A 115 -5.82 3.79 -3.08
CA GLY A 115 -7.10 3.35 -3.65
C GLY A 115 -7.43 3.89 -5.05
N HIS A 116 -6.44 4.36 -5.82
CA HIS A 116 -6.67 5.02 -7.10
C HIS A 116 -6.42 4.09 -8.31
N GLN A 117 -6.99 4.47 -9.47
CA GLN A 117 -6.88 3.70 -10.71
C GLN A 117 -5.44 3.55 -11.20
N LEU A 118 -4.57 4.54 -10.96
CA LEU A 118 -3.18 4.46 -11.36
C LEU A 118 -2.48 3.28 -10.68
N SER A 119 -2.66 3.11 -9.37
CA SER A 119 -2.14 1.93 -8.65
C SER A 119 -2.74 0.64 -9.18
N SER A 120 -4.04 0.61 -9.52
CA SER A 120 -4.67 -0.58 -10.10
C SER A 120 -4.01 -1.03 -11.40
N HIS A 121 -3.72 -0.09 -12.32
CA HIS A 121 -2.98 -0.37 -13.56
C HIS A 121 -1.54 -0.79 -13.32
N ILE A 122 -0.85 -0.16 -12.35
CA ILE A 122 0.50 -0.56 -11.96
C ILE A 122 0.51 -2.00 -11.43
N CYS A 123 -0.48 -2.37 -10.61
CA CYS A 123 -0.62 -3.71 -10.07
C CYS A 123 -0.78 -4.75 -11.19
N ALA A 124 -1.72 -4.53 -12.11
CA ALA A 124 -1.96 -5.44 -13.22
C ALA A 124 -0.78 -5.49 -14.21
N GLY A 125 -0.18 -4.34 -14.54
CA GLY A 125 0.89 -4.24 -15.53
C GLY A 125 2.26 -4.72 -15.05
N LEU A 126 2.57 -4.56 -13.77
CA LEU A 126 3.89 -4.90 -13.19
C LEU A 126 3.86 -6.11 -12.24
N GLY A 127 2.69 -6.67 -11.98
CA GLY A 127 2.52 -7.86 -11.14
C GLY A 127 2.76 -7.58 -9.66
N LEU A 128 2.09 -6.56 -9.11
CA LEU A 128 2.08 -6.32 -7.67
C LEU A 128 1.08 -7.24 -6.95
N GLY A 129 1.06 -7.20 -5.61
CA GLY A 129 0.22 -8.08 -4.78
C GLY A 129 -1.26 -7.69 -4.73
N GLY A 130 -1.59 -6.43 -4.98
CA GLY A 130 -2.95 -5.92 -4.96
C GLY A 130 -2.96 -4.40 -4.86
N ASN A 131 -4.15 -3.82 -4.79
CA ASN A 131 -4.35 -2.39 -4.58
C ASN A 131 -5.33 -2.19 -3.43
N GLU A 132 -5.13 -1.16 -2.62
CA GLU A 132 -6.15 -0.73 -1.67
C GLU A 132 -7.42 -0.26 -2.41
N ALA A 133 -8.54 -0.20 -1.71
CA ALA A 133 -9.81 0.28 -2.23
C ALA A 133 -10.59 1.02 -1.14
N TYR A 134 -11.23 2.12 -1.51
CA TYR A 134 -12.05 2.94 -0.61
C TYR A 134 -13.50 3.06 -1.12
N PRO A 135 -14.38 2.08 -0.85
CA PRO A 135 -15.73 2.08 -1.41
C PRO A 135 -16.62 3.25 -0.93
N GLU A 136 -16.39 3.77 0.28
CA GLU A 136 -17.28 4.74 0.92
C GLU A 136 -16.64 6.11 1.19
N VAL A 137 -15.33 6.27 0.94
CA VAL A 137 -14.59 7.51 1.24
C VAL A 137 -13.81 8.00 0.02
N PHE A 138 -13.59 9.31 -0.03
CA PHE A 138 -12.87 10.00 -1.11
C PHE A 138 -13.50 9.88 -2.50
N THR A 139 -14.81 9.64 -2.58
CA THR A 139 -15.55 9.70 -3.85
C THR A 139 -15.46 11.12 -4.45
N PRO A 140 -15.28 11.27 -5.77
CA PRO A 140 -15.18 10.22 -6.79
C PRO A 140 -13.75 9.75 -7.11
N PHE A 141 -12.73 10.17 -6.36
CA PHE A 141 -11.30 10.00 -6.71
C PHE A 141 -10.76 8.58 -6.48
N GLY A 142 -11.35 7.82 -5.55
CA GLY A 142 -11.02 6.41 -5.28
C GLY A 142 -11.92 5.41 -6.01
N ASN A 143 -12.82 5.88 -6.88
CA ASN A 143 -13.79 5.01 -7.52
C ASN A 143 -13.12 4.09 -8.56
N PHE A 144 -13.75 2.93 -8.75
CA PHE A 144 -13.54 2.05 -9.89
C PHE A 144 -14.50 2.40 -11.04
N PRO A 145 -14.26 1.91 -12.28
CA PRO A 145 -15.19 2.09 -13.40
C PRO A 145 -16.64 1.81 -13.00
N ASP A 146 -17.63 2.59 -13.47
CA ASP A 146 -19.01 2.59 -12.95
C ASP A 146 -19.69 1.21 -12.89
N ASN A 147 -19.28 0.28 -13.74
CA ASN A 147 -19.81 -1.08 -13.85
C ASN A 147 -18.85 -2.16 -13.30
N TYR A 148 -17.87 -1.79 -12.49
CA TYR A 148 -16.97 -2.75 -11.87
C TYR A 148 -17.73 -3.72 -10.96
N VAL A 149 -17.24 -4.95 -10.90
CA VAL A 149 -17.72 -5.98 -9.99
C VAL A 149 -16.53 -6.47 -9.18
N VAL A 150 -16.71 -6.60 -7.87
CA VAL A 150 -15.76 -7.28 -6.99
C VAL A 150 -16.18 -8.74 -6.90
N GLU A 151 -15.37 -9.64 -7.45
CA GLU A 151 -15.57 -11.09 -7.38
C GLU A 151 -14.42 -11.71 -6.59
N ASP A 152 -14.73 -12.35 -5.46
CA ASP A 152 -13.76 -12.99 -4.56
C ASP A 152 -12.55 -12.10 -4.17
N GLY A 153 -12.77 -10.79 -4.04
CA GLY A 153 -11.74 -9.81 -3.69
C GLY A 153 -10.93 -9.27 -4.87
N TYR A 154 -11.31 -9.62 -6.11
CA TYR A 154 -10.67 -9.14 -7.33
C TYR A 154 -11.59 -8.26 -8.14
N ILE A 155 -10.98 -7.36 -8.92
CA ILE A 155 -11.64 -6.59 -9.97
C ILE A 155 -10.94 -6.85 -11.30
N GLN A 156 -11.68 -6.72 -12.40
CA GLN A 156 -11.12 -6.71 -13.74
C GLN A 156 -10.97 -5.28 -14.24
N LEU A 157 -9.76 -4.94 -14.71
CA LEU A 157 -9.53 -3.66 -15.37
C LEU A 157 -10.20 -3.63 -16.74
N THR A 158 -10.64 -2.44 -17.15
CA THR A 158 -11.22 -2.20 -18.46
C THR A 158 -10.14 -2.09 -19.54
N GLU A 159 -10.48 -2.42 -20.78
CA GLU A 159 -9.62 -2.23 -21.97
C GLU A 159 -9.63 -0.79 -22.52
N THR A 160 -10.20 0.17 -21.79
CA THR A 160 -10.25 1.58 -22.21
C THR A 160 -8.84 2.17 -22.24
N PRO A 161 -8.46 2.94 -23.28
CA PRO A 161 -7.13 3.55 -23.36
C PRO A 161 -6.80 4.46 -22.17
N GLY A 162 -5.54 4.46 -21.75
CA GLY A 162 -5.06 5.30 -20.65
C GLY A 162 -5.39 4.70 -19.28
N ILE A 163 -5.58 5.58 -18.27
CA ILE A 163 -5.93 5.16 -16.90
C ILE A 163 -7.41 4.72 -16.83
N GLY A 164 -8.24 5.10 -17.81
CA GLY A 164 -9.65 4.72 -17.87
C GLY A 164 -10.55 5.57 -16.96
N PHE A 165 -10.14 6.80 -16.63
CA PHE A 165 -10.98 7.73 -15.88
C PHE A 165 -12.30 8.03 -16.57
N GLU A 166 -12.35 7.94 -17.90
CA GLU A 166 -13.54 8.07 -18.74
C GLU A 166 -14.65 7.07 -18.38
N ASN A 167 -14.31 5.95 -17.74
CA ASN A 167 -15.26 4.94 -17.31
C ASN A 167 -15.82 5.21 -15.89
N ILE A 168 -15.39 6.29 -15.23
CA ILE A 168 -15.85 6.70 -13.91
C ILE A 168 -16.62 8.00 -14.10
N SER A 169 -17.94 7.92 -14.30
CA SER A 169 -18.74 9.04 -14.81
C SER A 169 -18.59 10.32 -13.97
N GLU A 170 -18.68 10.19 -12.64
CA GLU A 170 -18.60 11.34 -11.72
C GLU A 170 -17.20 11.99 -11.75
N LEU A 171 -16.15 11.16 -11.71
CA LEU A 171 -14.76 11.64 -11.77
C LEU A 171 -14.48 12.30 -13.13
N TYR A 172 -14.88 11.67 -14.23
CA TYR A 172 -14.62 12.21 -15.56
C TYR A 172 -15.34 13.53 -15.80
N GLN A 173 -16.59 13.66 -15.34
CA GLN A 173 -17.32 14.93 -15.39
C GLN A 173 -16.57 16.05 -14.66
N LEU A 174 -16.04 15.77 -13.47
CA LEU A 174 -15.23 16.71 -12.71
C LEU A 174 -13.96 17.11 -13.49
N MET A 175 -13.21 16.13 -14.00
CA MET A 175 -11.97 16.38 -14.75
C MET A 175 -12.21 17.20 -16.03
N ARG A 176 -13.32 16.95 -16.72
CA ARG A 176 -13.72 17.73 -17.91
C ARG A 176 -14.09 19.18 -17.59
N GLY A 177 -14.42 19.49 -16.33
CA GLY A 177 -14.68 20.84 -15.85
C GLY A 177 -13.43 21.63 -15.46
N LEU A 178 -12.24 21.04 -15.49
CA LEU A 178 -10.98 21.69 -15.10
C LEU A 178 -10.34 22.55 -16.22
N THR A 179 -11.02 22.71 -17.34
CA THR A 179 -10.56 23.50 -18.51
C THR A 179 -11.25 24.86 -18.61
#